data_AF-A0AAV2ZHP7-F1
#
_entry.id   AF-A0AAV2ZHP7-F1
#
_cell.length_a   1.000
_cell.length_b   1.000
_cell.length_c   1.000
_cell.angle_alpha   90.00
_cell.angle_beta   90.00
_cell.angle_gamma   90.00
#
_symmetry.space_group_name_H-M   'P 1'
#
loop_
_entity.id
_entity.type
_entity.pdbx_description
1 polymer ?
#
loop_
_entity_poly.entity_id
_entity_poly.type
_entity_poly.pdbx_seq_one_letter_code
_entity_poly.pdbx_strand_id
1 'polypeptide(L)'
;MARFPTLWSDAKTSVEIRDDWDVIIAVLEAVHEAPLYLTKNDLPFSRMTENACNSRSFERLMEFLLGALVQGEERATVVRDIMTMDDVVQTDLKLAIERVMNYEPEPPQAQEPSGEVSDLWDNRDKATETQRSDPASPISNQISGSPRAHTPLYLSRNADLERAQRENNILKDENIHMVRELEDAMQKYENARQTNKELEEQVERLMLGLEVEVMKKERAVRSLYDERLQQLQKELDETRQELHDKSLVASEVKSLRDEVDLLRPAADKTAKLESTLSKYRTKIEELTCVKEQLRVRI
;
A
#
# COMPACT_ATOMS: atom_id res chain seq x y z
N MET A 1 -1.55 -20.58 47.82
CA MET A 1 -1.68 -20.27 46.37
C MET A 1 -2.67 -19.14 46.23
N ALA A 2 -2.17 -17.92 46.02
CA ALA A 2 -2.99 -16.74 45.76
C ALA A 2 -3.61 -16.87 44.36
N ARG A 3 -4.95 -16.75 44.27
CA ARG A 3 -5.65 -16.58 42.99
C ARG A 3 -5.86 -15.08 42.78
N PHE A 4 -5.44 -14.59 41.61
CA PHE A 4 -5.62 -13.20 41.18
C PHE A 4 -7.11 -12.84 41.15
N PRO A 5 -7.49 -11.62 41.60
CA PRO A 5 -8.86 -11.12 41.46
C PRO A 5 -9.15 -10.76 39.99
N THR A 6 -10.18 -11.36 39.41
CA THR A 6 -10.78 -10.90 38.15
C THR A 6 -11.55 -9.61 38.43
N LEU A 7 -11.13 -8.52 37.80
CA LEU A 7 -11.62 -7.13 37.94
C LEU A 7 -13.09 -6.89 37.52
N TRP A 8 -13.89 -7.93 37.29
CA TRP A 8 -15.18 -7.80 36.61
C TRP A 8 -16.33 -8.58 37.27
N SER A 9 -16.45 -8.52 38.60
CA SER A 9 -17.70 -8.92 39.24
C SER A 9 -17.93 -8.18 40.56
N ASP A 10 -18.41 -6.95 40.46
CA ASP A 10 -19.55 -6.41 41.22
C ASP A 10 -19.53 -4.88 41.18
N ALA A 11 -20.36 -4.31 40.31
CA ALA A 11 -20.78 -2.91 40.39
C ALA A 11 -22.11 -2.73 39.64
N LYS A 12 -23.19 -3.32 40.18
CA LYS A 12 -24.54 -2.83 39.92
C LYS A 12 -24.82 -1.66 40.87
N THR A 13 -24.40 -0.48 40.47
CA THR A 13 -24.93 0.81 40.98
C THR A 13 -24.73 1.87 39.90
N SER A 14 -25.83 2.22 39.23
CA SER A 14 -26.09 3.49 38.54
C SER A 14 -24.87 4.24 37.99
N VAL A 15 -24.43 3.84 36.79
CA VAL A 15 -23.60 4.70 35.95
C VAL A 15 -24.56 5.38 34.98
N GLU A 16 -24.69 6.70 35.13
CA GLU A 16 -25.33 7.56 34.14
C GLU A 16 -24.80 7.17 32.75
N ILE A 17 -25.68 7.06 31.76
CA ILE A 17 -25.31 6.85 30.36
C ILE A 17 -24.51 8.09 29.94
N ARG A 18 -23.22 8.06 30.20
CA ARG A 18 -22.27 9.12 29.92
C ARG A 18 -21.29 8.56 28.90
N ASP A 19 -21.61 8.84 27.64
CA ASP A 19 -20.71 8.90 26.51
C ASP A 19 -19.64 7.80 26.43
N ASP A 20 -20.05 6.55 26.21
CA ASP A 20 -19.13 5.45 25.85
C ASP A 20 -18.23 5.82 24.64
N TRP A 21 -18.74 6.69 23.76
CA TRP A 21 -18.02 7.25 22.63
C TRP A 21 -16.90 8.21 23.03
N ASP A 22 -17.05 8.96 24.12
CA ASP A 22 -16.00 9.86 24.60
C ASP A 22 -14.76 9.08 25.05
N VAL A 23 -14.97 7.89 25.64
CA VAL A 23 -13.88 6.99 26.01
C VAL A 23 -13.20 6.41 24.77
N ILE A 24 -13.96 6.03 23.75
CA ILE A 24 -13.42 5.48 22.50
C ILE A 24 -12.58 6.53 21.76
N ILE A 25 -13.05 7.77 21.66
CA ILE A 25 -12.32 8.87 21.02
C ILE A 25 -11.05 9.20 21.81
N ALA A 26 -11.12 9.27 23.14
CA ALA A 26 -9.95 9.53 23.98
C ALA A 26 -8.87 8.44 23.84
N VAL A 27 -9.27 7.18 23.65
CA VAL A 27 -8.34 6.08 23.37
C VAL A 27 -7.76 6.20 21.97
N LEU A 28 -8.56 6.56 20.96
CA LEU A 28 -8.07 6.77 19.59
C LEU A 28 -7.09 7.96 19.53
N GLU A 29 -7.43 9.11 20.13
CA GLU A 29 -6.54 10.28 20.23
C GLU A 29 -5.21 9.95 20.94
N ALA A 30 -5.20 9.03 21.91
CA ALA A 30 -3.99 8.61 22.62
C ALA A 30 -3.09 7.65 21.81
N VAL A 31 -3.61 7.04 20.74
CA VAL A 31 -2.91 6.03 19.93
C VAL A 31 -2.20 6.66 18.71
N HIS A 32 -2.54 7.89 18.33
CA HIS A 32 -1.99 8.54 17.13
C HIS A 32 -0.77 9.41 17.40
N GLU A 33 0.25 9.32 16.52
CA GLU A 33 1.50 10.10 16.62
C GLU A 33 1.33 11.57 16.21
N ALA A 34 0.28 11.90 15.46
CA ALA A 34 -0.06 13.25 15.00
C ALA A 34 -1.54 13.56 15.26
N PRO A 35 -1.91 14.82 15.58
CA PRO A 35 -3.31 15.18 15.79
C PRO A 35 -4.08 15.02 14.48
N LEU A 36 -5.05 14.12 14.45
CA LEU A 36 -6.05 14.05 13.40
C LEU A 36 -6.96 15.27 13.51
N TYR A 37 -7.25 15.93 12.40
CA TYR A 37 -7.97 17.21 12.39
C TYR A 37 -9.48 17.10 12.60
N LEU A 38 -10.04 15.88 12.59
CA LEU A 38 -11.41 15.66 13.07
C LEU A 38 -11.38 15.59 14.59
N THR A 39 -11.72 16.71 15.22
CA THR A 39 -11.79 16.79 16.69
C THR A 39 -13.17 16.31 17.15
N LYS A 40 -13.30 15.88 18.41
CA LYS A 40 -14.56 15.54 19.12
C LYS A 40 -15.79 16.41 18.77
N ASN A 41 -15.59 17.65 18.34
CA ASN A 41 -16.65 18.61 17.98
C ASN A 41 -17.27 18.41 16.59
N ASP A 42 -16.58 17.76 15.65
CA ASP A 42 -17.07 17.57 14.26
C ASP A 42 -17.92 16.30 14.10
N LEU A 43 -17.92 15.47 15.13
CA LEU A 43 -18.61 14.19 15.13
C LEU A 43 -19.86 14.30 16.01
N PRO A 44 -21.08 14.25 15.43
CA PRO A 44 -22.32 14.44 16.17
C PRO A 44 -22.72 13.13 16.90
N PHE A 45 -21.90 12.71 17.86
CA PHE A 45 -22.05 11.42 18.55
C PHE A 45 -23.27 11.35 19.46
N SER A 46 -23.78 12.49 19.95
CA SER A 46 -24.95 12.54 20.84
C SER A 46 -26.27 12.11 20.17
N ARG A 47 -26.27 11.74 18.88
CA ARG A 47 -27.46 11.33 18.12
C ARG A 47 -27.33 10.01 17.37
N MET A 48 -26.31 9.19 17.65
CA MET A 48 -26.20 7.85 17.06
C MET A 48 -27.12 6.84 17.78
N THR A 49 -28.43 7.03 17.67
CA THR A 49 -29.42 6.02 18.07
C THR A 49 -29.68 5.07 16.90
N GLU A 50 -29.29 3.80 17.08
CA GLU A 50 -29.68 2.52 16.42
C GLU A 50 -29.99 2.43 14.91
N ASN A 51 -30.17 3.50 14.12
CA ASN A 51 -30.60 3.45 12.72
C ASN A 51 -29.97 4.53 11.82
N ALA A 52 -28.66 4.78 11.95
CA ALA A 52 -27.97 5.83 11.16
C ALA A 52 -26.91 5.28 10.18
N CYS A 53 -27.17 4.12 9.56
CA CYS A 53 -26.28 3.52 8.54
C CYS A 53 -26.12 4.38 7.26
N ASN A 54 -26.91 5.46 7.11
CA ASN A 54 -26.89 6.39 5.97
C ASN A 54 -26.63 7.86 6.38
N SER A 55 -26.17 8.10 7.61
CA SER A 55 -25.90 9.47 8.04
C SER A 55 -24.47 9.86 7.69
N ARG A 56 -24.26 11.06 7.16
CA ARG A 56 -22.92 11.69 6.99
C ARG A 56 -22.04 11.52 8.23
N SER A 57 -22.64 11.40 9.41
CA SER A 57 -21.96 11.12 10.68
C SER A 57 -21.20 9.78 10.70
N PHE A 58 -21.75 8.72 10.09
CA PHE A 58 -21.09 7.41 9.98
C PHE A 58 -19.95 7.45 8.96
N GLU A 59 -20.15 8.13 7.83
CA GLU A 59 -19.08 8.38 6.84
C GLU A 59 -17.90 9.11 7.49
N ARG A 60 -18.16 10.18 8.27
CA ARG A 60 -17.11 10.90 9.00
C ARG A 60 -16.40 10.05 10.05
N LEU A 61 -17.11 9.15 10.72
CA LEU A 61 -16.50 8.20 11.66
C LEU A 61 -15.60 7.19 10.94
N MET A 62 -16.05 6.66 9.79
CA MET A 62 -15.24 5.75 8.98
C MET A 62 -14.02 6.45 8.38
N GLU A 63 -14.16 7.70 7.93
CA GLU A 63 -13.04 8.56 7.50
C GLU A 63 -12.03 8.75 8.65
N PHE A 64 -12.50 9.09 9.86
CA PHE A 64 -11.64 9.24 11.04
C PHE A 64 -10.90 7.95 11.37
N LEU A 65 -11.60 6.81 11.44
CA LEU A 65 -10.99 5.51 11.71
C LEU A 65 -10.00 5.10 10.63
N LEU A 66 -10.26 5.43 9.37
CA LEU A 66 -9.34 5.18 8.27
C LEU A 66 -8.06 6.01 8.42
N GLY A 67 -8.17 7.31 8.75
CA GLY A 67 -7.02 8.16 9.04
C GLY A 67 -6.21 7.66 10.24
N ALA A 68 -6.91 7.25 11.30
CA ALA A 68 -6.36 6.64 12.50
C ALA A 68 -5.57 5.36 12.20
N LEU A 69 -6.13 4.44 11.42
CA LEU A 69 -5.49 3.18 11.03
C LEU A 69 -4.25 3.41 10.16
N VAL A 70 -4.30 4.40 9.27
CA VAL A 70 -3.16 4.77 8.41
C VAL A 70 -2.03 5.46 9.19
N GLN A 71 -2.33 6.05 10.36
CA GLN A 71 -1.31 6.57 11.29
C GLN A 71 -0.82 5.55 12.32
N GLY A 72 -1.45 4.37 12.41
CA GLY A 72 -1.08 3.33 13.36
C GLY A 72 0.24 2.62 13.02
N GLU A 73 0.69 1.79 13.95
CA GLU A 73 1.90 0.95 13.80
C GLU A 73 1.84 0.04 12.55
N GLU A 74 0.63 -0.38 12.18
CA GLU A 74 0.36 -1.23 11.02
C GLU A 74 0.11 -0.46 9.70
N ARG A 75 0.51 0.81 9.59
CA ARG A 75 0.27 1.62 8.37
C ARG A 75 0.68 0.94 7.06
N ALA A 76 1.75 0.15 7.08
CA ALA A 76 2.29 -0.50 5.89
C ALA A 76 1.42 -1.66 5.39
N THR A 77 0.70 -2.35 6.28
CA THR A 77 -0.25 -3.41 5.87
C THR A 77 -1.54 -2.77 5.37
N VAL A 78 -2.06 -1.76 6.07
CA VAL A 78 -3.28 -1.04 5.68
C VAL A 78 -3.11 -0.37 4.31
N VAL A 79 -1.99 0.32 4.06
CA VAL A 79 -1.72 0.93 2.74
C VAL A 79 -1.57 -0.13 1.65
N ARG A 80 -0.93 -1.27 1.96
CA ARG A 80 -0.81 -2.37 0.99
C ARG A 80 -2.18 -2.94 0.63
N ASP A 81 -3.04 -3.15 1.61
CA ASP A 81 -4.39 -3.68 1.39
C ASP A 81 -5.21 -2.71 0.53
N ILE A 82 -5.12 -1.40 0.77
CA ILE A 82 -5.72 -0.37 -0.09
C ILE A 82 -5.21 -0.51 -1.53
N MET A 83 -3.89 -0.65 -1.74
CA MET A 83 -3.29 -0.81 -3.08
C MET A 83 -3.68 -2.12 -3.80
N THR A 84 -4.30 -3.08 -3.12
CA THR A 84 -4.83 -4.31 -3.74
C THR A 84 -6.31 -4.22 -4.15
N MET A 85 -7.00 -3.13 -3.81
CA MET A 85 -8.40 -2.89 -4.18
C MET A 85 -8.53 -2.32 -5.60
N ASP A 86 -9.76 -2.15 -6.10
CA ASP A 86 -10.02 -1.53 -7.40
C ASP A 86 -9.64 -0.04 -7.43
N ASP A 87 -9.14 0.45 -8.57
CA ASP A 87 -8.64 1.83 -8.76
C ASP A 87 -9.61 2.94 -8.32
N VAL A 88 -10.92 2.71 -8.51
CA VAL A 88 -11.97 3.64 -8.08
C VAL A 88 -12.00 3.75 -6.56
N VAL A 89 -11.96 2.61 -5.87
CA VAL A 89 -11.96 2.52 -4.40
C VAL A 89 -10.65 3.07 -3.83
N GLN A 90 -9.52 2.80 -4.47
CA GLN A 90 -8.22 3.35 -4.09
C GLN A 90 -8.22 4.88 -4.13
N THR A 91 -8.77 5.46 -5.21
CA THR A 91 -8.84 6.91 -5.39
C THR A 91 -9.73 7.55 -4.32
N ASP A 92 -10.89 6.95 -4.04
CA ASP A 92 -11.82 7.44 -3.02
C ASP A 92 -11.22 7.36 -1.61
N LEU A 93 -10.58 6.24 -1.24
CA LEU A 93 -9.92 6.08 0.06
C LEU A 93 -8.71 7.00 0.22
N LYS A 94 -7.93 7.21 -0.85
CA LYS A 94 -6.82 8.18 -0.85
C LYS A 94 -7.32 9.60 -0.59
N LEU A 95 -8.40 10.02 -1.24
CA LEU A 95 -9.02 11.33 -1.02
C LEU A 95 -9.62 11.46 0.39
N ALA A 96 -10.19 10.39 0.94
CA ALA A 96 -10.70 10.35 2.30
C ALA A 96 -9.56 10.49 3.34
N ILE A 97 -8.43 9.79 3.15
CA ILE A 97 -7.24 9.91 4.00
C ILE A 97 -6.67 11.33 3.90
N GLU A 98 -6.51 11.87 2.69
CA GLU A 98 -6.03 13.24 2.48
C GLU A 98 -6.92 14.27 3.18
N ARG A 99 -8.24 14.09 3.11
CA ARG A 99 -9.23 14.95 3.79
C ARG A 99 -9.11 14.90 5.31
N VAL A 100 -8.83 13.74 5.89
CA VAL A 100 -8.71 13.55 7.35
C VAL A 100 -7.35 14.06 7.86
N MET A 101 -6.32 13.97 7.02
CA MET A 101 -4.95 14.37 7.33
C MET A 101 -4.69 15.87 7.12
N ASN A 102 -5.40 16.52 6.20
CA ASN A 102 -5.18 17.92 5.80
C ASN A 102 -6.44 18.80 6.00
N TYR A 103 -7.31 18.50 6.97
CA TYR A 103 -8.50 19.33 7.20
C TYR A 103 -8.12 20.72 7.74
N GLU A 104 -7.99 21.67 6.83
CA GLU A 104 -7.98 23.10 7.13
C GLU A 104 -9.42 23.51 7.41
N PRO A 105 -9.77 23.97 8.63
CA PRO A 105 -11.08 24.56 8.85
C PRO A 105 -11.20 25.77 7.93
N GLU A 106 -12.26 25.83 7.12
CA GLU A 106 -12.60 27.08 6.42
C GLU A 106 -12.56 28.21 7.46
N PRO A 107 -11.72 29.24 7.28
CA PRO A 107 -11.57 30.27 8.29
C PRO A 107 -12.95 30.92 8.52
N PRO A 108 -13.34 31.17 9.77
CA PRO A 108 -14.51 31.99 10.04
C PRO A 108 -14.29 33.31 9.30
N GLN A 109 -15.28 33.75 8.51
CA GLN A 109 -15.28 35.09 7.92
C GLN A 109 -15.05 36.12 9.02
N ALA A 110 -13.81 36.53 9.19
CA ALA A 110 -13.39 37.60 10.08
C ALA A 110 -12.88 38.74 9.21
N GLN A 111 -13.49 39.89 9.45
CA GLN A 111 -13.17 41.19 8.91
C GLN A 111 -11.67 41.44 8.82
N GLU A 112 -11.27 42.13 7.75
CA GLU A 112 -9.91 42.63 7.53
C GLU A 112 -9.34 43.35 8.75
N PRO A 113 -8.03 43.18 8.98
CA PRO A 113 -7.21 44.31 9.42
C PRO A 113 -6.02 44.50 8.47
N SER A 114 -6.04 45.65 7.82
CA SER A 114 -4.93 46.54 7.47
C SER A 114 -3.51 46.05 7.77
N GLY A 115 -2.69 46.02 6.71
CA GLY A 115 -1.27 45.71 6.78
C GLY A 115 -0.40 46.81 7.37
N GLU A 116 0.72 46.40 7.97
CA GLU A 116 1.92 47.21 8.25
C GLU A 116 2.98 46.30 8.90
N VAL A 117 3.71 45.48 8.12
CA VAL A 117 4.91 44.77 8.63
C VAL A 117 6.03 44.63 7.58
N SER A 118 6.00 45.39 6.48
CA SER A 118 7.03 45.28 5.43
C SER A 118 8.21 46.26 5.57
N ASP A 119 8.14 47.26 6.46
CA ASP A 119 9.07 48.40 6.46
C ASP A 119 10.26 48.27 7.45
N LEU A 120 10.42 47.13 8.12
CA LEU A 120 11.44 46.98 9.18
C LEU A 120 12.80 46.40 8.73
N TRP A 121 12.93 45.92 7.49
CA TRP A 121 14.19 45.32 7.02
C TRP A 121 15.06 46.24 6.15
N ASP A 122 14.51 47.25 5.48
CA ASP A 122 15.27 48.13 4.59
C ASP A 122 16.07 49.24 5.30
N ASN A 123 15.84 49.45 6.60
CA ASN A 123 16.44 50.58 7.34
C ASN A 123 17.73 50.23 8.12
N ARG A 124 18.12 48.95 8.17
CA ARG A 124 19.31 48.51 8.92
C ARG A 124 20.61 48.71 8.13
N ASP A 125 20.56 48.61 6.80
CA ASP A 125 21.76 48.66 5.95
C ASP A 125 22.22 50.08 5.62
N LYS A 126 21.40 51.11 5.88
CA LYS A 126 21.78 52.53 5.65
C LYS A 126 22.39 53.24 6.87
N ALA A 127 22.32 52.64 8.07
CA ALA A 127 22.79 53.29 9.29
C ALA A 127 24.29 53.06 9.58
N THR A 128 24.92 52.06 8.95
CA THR A 128 26.33 51.67 9.20
C THR A 128 27.33 52.33 8.25
N GLU A 129 26.88 52.97 7.17
CA GLU A 129 27.76 53.50 6.11
C GLU A 129 28.09 54.99 6.22
N THR A 130 27.45 55.74 7.15
CA THR A 130 27.62 57.22 7.27
C THR A 130 28.62 57.65 8.38
N GLN A 131 29.37 56.73 8.99
CA GLN A 131 30.33 57.07 10.07
C GLN A 131 31.82 56.86 9.75
N ARG A 132 32.18 56.82 8.46
CA ARG A 132 33.57 56.99 7.99
C ARG A 132 33.69 58.24 7.14
N SER A 133 33.81 59.39 7.78
CA SER A 133 34.20 60.64 7.12
C SER A 133 35.05 61.45 8.10
N ASP A 134 36.37 61.30 7.99
CA ASP A 134 37.35 62.16 8.64
C ASP A 134 37.24 63.61 8.10
N PRO A 135 37.28 64.65 8.95
CA PRO A 135 37.62 65.99 8.52
C PRO A 135 39.12 66.22 8.73
N ALA A 136 39.90 66.20 7.66
CA ALA A 136 41.27 66.71 7.66
C ALA A 136 41.25 68.23 7.37
N SER A 137 41.67 69.03 8.35
CA SER A 137 42.33 70.31 8.08
C SER A 137 43.35 70.65 9.18
N PRO A 138 44.45 71.33 8.83
CA PRO A 138 45.68 71.32 9.60
C PRO A 138 45.73 72.51 10.55
N ILE A 139 45.85 72.26 11.84
CA ILE A 139 46.26 73.29 12.80
C ILE A 139 47.74 73.08 13.08
N SER A 140 48.53 73.94 12.43
CA SER A 140 49.89 74.30 12.82
C SER A 140 49.93 74.64 14.31
N ASN A 141 50.79 73.96 15.06
CA ASN A 141 51.46 74.58 16.20
C ASN A 141 52.77 73.87 16.50
N GLN A 142 53.86 74.58 16.21
CA GLN A 142 55.18 74.32 16.74
C GLN A 142 55.13 74.29 18.28
N ILE A 143 55.50 73.16 18.88
CA ILE A 143 56.09 73.15 20.23
C ILE A 143 57.27 72.18 20.20
N SER A 144 58.43 72.80 20.02
CA SER A 144 59.76 72.49 20.56
C SER A 144 59.86 71.33 21.57
N GLY A 145 60.90 70.53 21.40
CA GLY A 145 61.15 69.30 22.14
C GLY A 145 61.12 69.40 23.67
N SER A 146 60.52 68.38 24.29
CA SER A 146 60.64 68.03 25.71
C SER A 146 60.11 66.59 25.91
N PRO A 147 60.69 65.75 26.79
CA PRO A 147 60.44 64.30 26.80
C PRO A 147 59.11 63.96 27.49
N ARG A 148 57.99 64.18 26.79
CA ARG A 148 56.66 63.79 27.27
C ARG A 148 56.44 62.27 27.32
N ALA A 149 57.39 61.52 26.76
CA ALA A 149 57.43 60.06 26.70
C ALA A 149 57.54 59.35 28.07
N HIS A 150 57.86 60.07 29.15
CA HIS A 150 58.04 59.49 30.49
C HIS A 150 57.03 60.00 31.53
N THR A 151 55.98 60.70 31.09
CA THR A 151 54.90 61.12 32.01
C THR A 151 54.14 59.88 32.50
N PRO A 152 53.83 59.70 33.80
CA PRO A 152 53.16 58.50 34.33
C PRO A 152 51.86 58.13 33.59
N LEU A 153 51.08 59.13 33.16
CA LEU A 153 49.88 58.93 32.35
C LEU A 153 50.17 58.40 30.93
N TYR A 154 51.28 58.81 30.32
CA TYR A 154 51.71 58.33 28.99
C TYR A 154 52.20 56.88 29.06
N LEU A 155 52.96 56.55 30.11
CA LEU A 155 53.41 55.17 30.37
C LEU A 155 52.23 54.23 30.68
N SER A 156 51.25 54.66 31.47
CA SER A 156 50.03 53.88 31.74
C SER A 156 49.21 53.64 30.48
N ARG A 157 48.97 54.69 29.68
CA ARG A 157 48.24 54.58 28.41
C ARG A 157 48.95 53.63 27.43
N ASN A 158 50.27 53.69 27.35
CA ASN A 158 51.04 52.78 26.49
C ASN A 158 51.00 51.33 26.99
N ALA A 159 51.05 51.12 28.31
CA ALA A 159 50.89 49.78 28.88
C ALA A 159 49.52 49.16 28.58
N ASP A 160 48.45 49.96 28.63
CA ASP A 160 47.10 49.51 28.28
C ASP A 160 46.95 49.26 26.77
N LEU A 161 47.57 50.09 25.92
CA LEU A 161 47.63 49.84 24.48
C LEU A 161 48.39 48.55 24.16
N GLU A 162 49.51 48.28 24.82
CA GLU A 162 50.24 47.03 24.62
C GLU A 162 49.45 45.80 25.11
N ARG A 163 48.69 45.91 26.21
CA ARG A 163 47.77 44.84 26.64
C ARG A 163 46.69 44.58 25.61
N ALA A 164 46.03 45.63 25.13
CA ALA A 164 45.00 45.53 24.10
C ALA A 164 45.57 44.96 22.79
N GLN A 165 46.81 45.29 22.42
CA GLN A 165 47.48 44.70 21.26
C GLN A 165 47.76 43.21 21.43
N ARG A 166 48.21 42.77 22.62
CA ARG A 166 48.41 41.35 22.91
C ARG A 166 47.08 40.58 22.87
N GLU A 167 46.04 41.12 23.48
CA GLU A 167 44.70 40.55 23.43
C GLU A 167 44.17 40.47 21.99
N ASN A 168 44.35 41.54 21.20
CA ASN A 168 43.95 41.54 19.80
C ASN A 168 44.71 40.49 18.96
N ASN A 169 45.99 40.26 19.26
CA ASN A 169 46.76 39.21 18.61
C ASN A 169 46.27 37.81 19.00
N ILE A 170 45.97 37.58 20.28
CA ILE A 170 45.38 36.32 20.75
C ILE A 170 44.04 36.06 20.08
N LEU A 171 43.15 37.07 20.03
CA LEU A 171 41.86 36.95 19.35
C LEU A 171 42.01 36.69 17.85
N LYS A 172 43.03 37.25 17.19
CA LYS A 172 43.33 36.93 15.78
C LYS A 172 43.76 35.48 15.64
N ASP A 173 44.64 34.99 16.50
CA ASP A 173 45.11 33.60 16.46
C ASP A 173 43.96 32.61 16.73
N GLU A 174 43.09 32.92 17.70
CA GLU A 174 41.86 32.17 17.97
C GLU A 174 40.89 32.22 16.79
N ASN A 175 40.69 33.38 16.17
CA ASN A 175 39.84 33.51 14.99
C ASN A 175 40.36 32.66 13.83
N ILE A 176 41.68 32.69 13.58
CA ILE A 176 42.31 31.85 12.56
C ILE A 176 42.16 30.36 12.90
N HIS A 177 42.28 29.97 14.17
CA HIS A 177 42.04 28.59 14.60
C HIS A 177 40.59 28.15 14.32
N MET A 178 39.61 28.96 14.73
CA MET A 178 38.18 28.70 14.50
C MET A 178 37.85 28.60 13.01
N VAL A 179 38.46 29.43 12.17
CA VAL A 179 38.29 29.35 10.71
C VAL A 179 38.80 28.01 10.16
N ARG A 180 39.97 27.54 10.61
CA ARG A 180 40.49 26.22 10.20
C ARG A 180 39.60 25.07 10.66
N GLU A 181 39.09 25.14 11.90
CA GLU A 181 38.16 24.13 12.40
C GLU A 181 36.85 24.10 11.61
N LEU A 182 36.34 25.26 11.20
CA LEU A 182 35.18 25.37 10.33
C LEU A 182 35.46 24.79 8.93
N GLU A 183 36.62 25.07 8.35
CA GLU A 183 37.04 24.49 7.06
C GLU A 183 37.12 22.96 7.13
N ASP A 184 37.73 22.42 8.19
CA ASP A 184 37.81 20.97 8.42
C ASP A 184 36.43 20.34 8.62
N ALA A 185 35.53 21.01 9.34
CA ALA A 185 34.15 20.57 9.53
C ALA A 185 33.37 20.59 8.20
N MET A 186 33.53 21.64 7.39
CA MET A 186 32.93 21.75 6.07
C MET A 186 33.43 20.64 5.13
N GLN A 187 34.72 20.33 5.14
CA GLN A 187 35.28 19.26 4.32
C GLN A 187 34.73 17.89 4.74
N LYS A 188 34.63 17.63 6.05
CA LYS A 188 34.02 16.38 6.57
C LYS A 188 32.55 16.27 6.17
N TYR A 189 31.80 17.37 6.25
CA TYR A 189 30.41 17.41 5.83
C TYR A 189 30.26 17.11 4.34
N GLU A 190 31.09 17.70 3.48
CA GLU A 190 31.01 17.46 2.04
C GLU A 190 31.40 16.02 1.68
N ASN A 191 32.41 15.44 2.34
CA ASN A 191 32.75 14.02 2.17
C ASN A 191 31.60 13.10 2.62
N ALA A 192 30.97 13.40 3.77
CA ALA A 192 29.80 12.66 4.26
C ALA A 192 28.61 12.80 3.30
N ARG A 193 28.42 13.97 2.70
CA ARG A 193 27.38 14.22 1.70
C ARG A 193 27.64 13.43 0.42
N GLN A 194 28.88 13.36 -0.06
CA GLN A 194 29.24 12.58 -1.25
C GLN A 194 29.04 11.09 -1.03
N THR A 195 29.53 10.56 0.10
CA THR A 195 29.33 9.15 0.45
C THR A 195 27.84 8.79 0.63
N ASN A 196 27.02 9.68 1.22
CA ASN A 196 25.58 9.49 1.28
C ASN A 196 24.94 9.46 -0.11
N LYS A 197 25.31 10.37 -1.03
CA LYS A 197 24.81 10.33 -2.42
C LYS A 197 25.18 9.03 -3.13
N GLU A 198 26.43 8.57 -2.98
CA GLU A 198 26.87 7.30 -3.56
C GLU A 198 26.08 6.11 -2.99
N LEU A 199 25.73 6.14 -1.70
CA LEU A 199 24.87 5.15 -1.07
C LEU A 199 23.44 5.22 -1.59
N GLU A 200 22.86 6.42 -1.72
CA GLU A 200 21.53 6.64 -2.31
C GLU A 200 21.45 6.05 -3.72
N GLU A 201 22.43 6.36 -4.57
CA GLU A 201 22.50 5.80 -5.93
C GLU A 201 22.67 4.27 -5.94
N GLN A 202 23.43 3.71 -5.00
CA GLN A 202 23.57 2.25 -4.86
C GLN A 202 22.24 1.61 -4.47
N VAL A 203 21.52 2.21 -3.53
CA VAL A 203 20.20 1.74 -3.10
C VAL A 203 19.22 1.80 -4.27
N GLU A 204 19.17 2.91 -5.01
CA GLU A 204 18.34 3.03 -6.21
C GLU A 204 18.65 1.96 -7.27
N ARG A 205 19.94 1.71 -7.55
CA ARG A 205 20.36 0.66 -8.49
C ARG A 205 19.92 -0.73 -8.02
N LEU A 206 20.05 -1.03 -6.72
CA LEU A 206 19.61 -2.31 -6.16
C LEU A 206 18.09 -2.45 -6.17
N MET A 207 17.34 -1.39 -5.86
CA MET A 207 15.88 -1.40 -5.93
C MET A 207 15.39 -1.67 -7.36
N LEU A 208 15.95 -0.97 -8.36
CA LEU A 208 15.62 -1.21 -9.77
C LEU A 208 15.99 -2.64 -10.20
N GLY A 209 17.14 -3.15 -9.75
CA GLY A 209 17.55 -4.53 -10.02
C GLY A 209 16.56 -5.55 -9.46
N LEU A 210 16.13 -5.35 -8.20
CA LEU A 210 15.14 -6.20 -7.55
C LEU A 210 13.78 -6.14 -8.26
N GLU A 211 13.32 -4.96 -8.66
CA GLU A 211 12.07 -4.79 -9.42
C GLU A 211 12.09 -5.58 -10.73
N VAL A 212 13.19 -5.47 -11.50
CA VAL A 212 13.37 -6.23 -12.74
C VAL A 212 13.38 -7.74 -12.48
N GLU A 213 14.05 -8.20 -11.42
CA GLU A 213 14.06 -9.61 -11.03
C GLU A 213 12.68 -10.13 -10.62
N VAL A 214 11.92 -9.34 -9.86
CA VAL A 214 10.54 -9.67 -9.48
C VAL A 214 9.68 -9.79 -10.72
N MET A 215 9.69 -8.80 -11.61
CA MET A 215 8.95 -8.86 -12.86
C MET A 215 9.34 -10.07 -13.73
N LYS A 216 10.63 -10.41 -13.77
CA LYS A 216 11.11 -11.58 -14.51
C LYS A 216 10.59 -12.89 -13.90
N LYS A 217 10.62 -13.03 -12.57
CA LYS A 217 10.07 -14.19 -11.85
C LYS A 217 8.57 -14.30 -12.06
N GLU A 218 7.83 -13.19 -11.97
CA GLU A 218 6.40 -13.17 -12.24
C GLU A 218 6.07 -13.61 -13.66
N ARG A 219 6.79 -13.12 -14.68
CA ARG A 219 6.60 -13.56 -16.07
C ARG A 219 6.88 -15.05 -16.25
N ALA A 220 7.92 -15.58 -15.61
CA ALA A 220 8.24 -17.00 -15.67
C ALA A 220 7.11 -17.85 -15.05
N VAL A 221 6.59 -17.43 -13.89
CA VAL A 221 5.46 -18.11 -13.23
C VAL A 221 4.18 -18.02 -14.08
N ARG A 222 3.87 -16.86 -14.67
CA ARG A 222 2.73 -16.70 -15.58
C ARG A 222 2.85 -17.63 -16.80
N SER A 223 4.03 -17.71 -17.42
CA SER A 223 4.28 -18.64 -18.54
C SER A 223 3.99 -20.09 -18.17
N LEU A 224 4.40 -20.53 -16.97
CA LEU A 224 4.13 -21.89 -16.50
C LEU A 224 2.63 -22.15 -16.30
N TYR A 225 1.89 -21.16 -15.79
CA TYR A 225 0.44 -21.26 -15.67
C TYR A 225 -0.26 -21.27 -17.03
N ASP A 226 0.18 -20.43 -17.96
CA ASP A 226 -0.36 -20.38 -19.33
C ASP A 226 -0.15 -21.72 -20.04
N GLU A 227 1.03 -22.31 -19.93
CA GLU A 227 1.32 -23.66 -20.45
C GLU A 227 0.41 -24.72 -19.80
N ARG A 228 0.21 -24.66 -18.48
CA ARG A 228 -0.67 -25.60 -17.77
C ARG A 228 -2.12 -25.45 -18.19
N LEU A 229 -2.60 -24.22 -18.37
CA LEU A 229 -3.94 -23.93 -18.86
C LEU A 229 -4.14 -24.46 -20.28
N GLN A 230 -3.16 -24.28 -21.16
CA GLN A 230 -3.20 -24.83 -22.52
C GLN A 230 -3.24 -26.36 -22.52
N GLN A 231 -2.45 -27.02 -21.66
CA GLN A 231 -2.48 -28.47 -21.51
C GLN A 231 -3.85 -28.97 -21.03
N LEU A 232 -4.40 -28.36 -19.98
CA LEU A 232 -5.72 -28.71 -19.45
C LEU A 232 -6.83 -28.47 -20.48
N GLN A 233 -6.75 -27.39 -21.25
CA GLN A 233 -7.71 -27.13 -22.32
C GLN A 233 -7.64 -28.22 -23.40
N LYS A 234 -6.43 -28.66 -23.77
CA LYS A 234 -6.25 -29.75 -24.73
C LYS A 234 -6.81 -31.07 -24.21
N GLU A 235 -6.52 -31.44 -22.97
CA GLU A 235 -7.08 -32.64 -22.31
C GLU A 235 -8.62 -32.58 -22.25
N LEU A 236 -9.18 -31.40 -21.97
CA LEU A 236 -10.63 -31.19 -21.97
C LEU A 236 -11.24 -31.39 -23.37
N ASP A 237 -10.59 -30.87 -24.41
CA ASP A 237 -11.09 -30.99 -25.78
C ASP A 237 -10.95 -32.44 -26.30
N GLU A 238 -9.86 -33.14 -25.98
CA GLU A 238 -9.67 -34.57 -26.26
C GLU A 238 -10.74 -35.42 -25.57
N THR A 239 -11.00 -35.20 -24.28
CA THR A 239 -12.04 -35.94 -23.54
C THR A 239 -13.45 -35.64 -24.04
N ARG A 240 -13.73 -34.40 -24.47
CA ARG A 240 -15.00 -34.04 -25.13
C ARG A 240 -15.16 -34.75 -26.47
N GLN A 241 -14.10 -34.84 -27.26
CA GLN A 241 -14.12 -35.58 -28.52
C GLN A 241 -14.38 -37.07 -28.28
N GLU A 242 -13.68 -37.69 -27.32
CA GLU A 242 -13.94 -39.09 -26.96
C GLU A 242 -15.38 -39.31 -26.48
N LEU A 243 -15.93 -38.38 -25.71
CA LEU A 243 -17.31 -38.44 -25.25
C LEU A 243 -18.28 -38.36 -26.44
N HIS A 244 -18.01 -37.49 -27.40
CA HIS A 244 -18.82 -37.36 -28.61
C HIS A 244 -18.80 -38.66 -29.43
N ASP A 245 -17.62 -39.23 -29.67
CA ASP A 245 -17.45 -40.49 -30.40
C ASP A 245 -18.17 -41.64 -29.67
N LYS A 246 -18.01 -41.75 -28.35
CA LYS A 246 -18.74 -42.74 -27.53
C LYS A 246 -20.25 -42.53 -27.58
N SER A 247 -20.71 -41.28 -27.63
CA SER A 247 -22.14 -40.96 -27.78
C SER A 247 -22.69 -41.36 -29.15
N LEU A 248 -21.89 -41.24 -30.22
CA LEU A 248 -22.26 -41.71 -31.57
C LEU A 248 -22.36 -43.23 -31.60
N VAL A 249 -21.38 -43.94 -31.04
CA VAL A 249 -21.42 -45.40 -30.94
C VAL A 249 -22.61 -45.87 -30.11
N ALA A 250 -22.91 -45.19 -28.99
CA ALA A 250 -24.07 -45.53 -28.15
C ALA A 250 -25.41 -45.37 -28.89
N SER A 251 -25.53 -44.36 -29.77
CA SER A 251 -26.74 -44.17 -30.58
C SER A 251 -26.85 -45.23 -31.69
N GLU A 252 -25.74 -45.61 -32.32
CA GLU A 252 -25.69 -46.68 -33.32
C GLU A 252 -26.05 -48.04 -32.71
N VAL A 253 -25.47 -48.39 -31.55
CA VAL A 253 -25.80 -49.63 -30.82
C VAL A 253 -27.28 -49.68 -30.47
N LYS A 254 -27.87 -48.55 -30.06
CA LYS A 254 -29.30 -48.47 -29.79
C LYS A 254 -30.12 -48.70 -31.07
N SER A 255 -29.76 -48.07 -32.18
CA SER A 255 -30.43 -48.26 -33.48
C SER A 255 -30.36 -49.71 -33.95
N LEU A 256 -29.18 -50.33 -33.89
CA LEU A 256 -28.99 -51.74 -34.26
C LEU A 256 -29.78 -52.68 -33.34
N ARG A 257 -29.85 -52.38 -32.04
CA ARG A 257 -30.69 -53.14 -31.11
C ARG A 257 -32.16 -53.05 -31.50
N ASP A 258 -32.65 -51.87 -31.83
CA ASP A 258 -34.04 -51.65 -32.25
C ASP A 258 -34.32 -52.45 -33.55
N GLU A 259 -33.38 -52.50 -34.49
CA GLU A 259 -33.48 -53.33 -35.70
C GLU A 259 -33.52 -54.83 -35.39
N VAL A 260 -32.65 -55.32 -34.51
CA VAL A 260 -32.67 -56.72 -34.05
C VAL A 260 -34.00 -57.06 -33.38
N ASP A 261 -34.54 -56.16 -32.55
CA ASP A 261 -35.82 -56.35 -31.87
C ASP A 261 -36.99 -56.37 -32.88
N LEU A 262 -36.93 -55.61 -33.98
CA LEU A 262 -37.88 -55.68 -35.10
C LEU A 262 -37.80 -56.97 -35.91
N LEU A 263 -36.60 -57.53 -36.09
CA LEU A 263 -36.37 -58.76 -36.87
C LEU A 263 -36.66 -60.04 -36.07
N ARG A 264 -36.59 -59.99 -34.74
CA ARG A 264 -36.79 -61.16 -33.86
C ARG A 264 -38.14 -61.89 -34.10
N PRO A 265 -39.29 -61.21 -34.24
CA PRO A 265 -40.56 -61.87 -34.55
C PRO A 265 -40.60 -62.53 -35.93
N ALA A 266 -39.87 -61.99 -36.91
CA ALA A 266 -39.76 -62.61 -38.23
C ALA A 266 -38.94 -63.89 -38.16
N ALA A 267 -37.81 -63.88 -37.44
CA ALA A 267 -37.00 -65.07 -37.16
C ALA A 267 -37.79 -66.15 -36.40
N ASP A 268 -38.60 -65.76 -35.40
CA ASP A 268 -39.46 -66.71 -34.68
C ASP A 268 -40.53 -67.35 -35.60
N LYS A 269 -41.04 -66.60 -36.57
CA LYS A 269 -41.98 -67.12 -37.57
C LYS A 269 -41.30 -68.08 -38.54
N THR A 270 -40.12 -67.75 -39.05
CA THR A 270 -39.36 -68.65 -39.95
C THR A 270 -38.97 -69.93 -39.22
N ALA A 271 -38.51 -69.85 -37.97
CA ALA A 271 -38.19 -71.03 -37.16
C ALA A 271 -39.41 -71.96 -36.97
N LYS A 272 -40.61 -71.39 -36.74
CA LYS A 272 -41.86 -72.18 -36.69
C LYS A 272 -42.17 -72.84 -38.04
N LEU A 273 -42.03 -72.11 -39.15
CA LEU A 273 -42.26 -72.66 -40.49
C LEU A 273 -41.25 -73.77 -40.82
N GLU A 274 -39.97 -73.59 -40.50
CA GLU A 274 -38.93 -74.61 -40.65
C GLU A 274 -39.24 -75.87 -39.84
N SER A 275 -39.70 -75.74 -38.59
CA SER A 275 -40.16 -76.87 -37.80
C SER A 275 -41.34 -77.60 -38.46
N THR A 276 -42.31 -76.86 -39.02
CA THR A 276 -43.42 -77.49 -39.75
C THR A 276 -42.96 -78.17 -41.04
N LEU A 277 -42.03 -77.57 -41.79
CA LEU A 277 -41.45 -78.16 -43.00
C LEU A 277 -40.66 -79.44 -42.67
N SER A 278 -39.91 -79.44 -41.57
CA SER A 278 -39.21 -80.63 -41.08
C SER A 278 -40.20 -81.77 -40.75
N LYS A 279 -41.31 -81.46 -40.10
CA LYS A 279 -42.41 -82.42 -39.85
C LYS A 279 -43.06 -82.94 -41.13
N TYR A 280 -43.27 -82.08 -42.12
CA TYR A 280 -43.83 -82.52 -43.40
C TYR A 280 -42.83 -83.36 -44.21
N ARG A 281 -41.53 -83.02 -44.21
CA ARG A 281 -40.47 -83.83 -44.84
C ARG A 281 -40.39 -85.23 -44.26
N THR A 282 -40.30 -85.35 -42.94
CA THR A 282 -40.28 -86.65 -42.24
C THR A 282 -41.52 -87.48 -42.59
N LYS A 283 -42.72 -86.86 -42.61
CA LYS A 283 -43.95 -87.55 -43.02
C LYS A 283 -43.95 -88.01 -44.49
N ILE A 284 -43.36 -87.24 -45.39
CA ILE A 284 -43.19 -87.63 -46.81
C ILE A 284 -42.20 -88.81 -46.91
N GLU A 285 -41.09 -88.77 -46.18
CA GLU A 285 -40.12 -89.87 -46.12
C GLU A 285 -40.75 -91.17 -45.61
N GLU A 286 -41.56 -91.10 -44.55
CA GLU A 286 -42.33 -92.23 -44.02
C GLU A 286 -43.30 -92.82 -45.08
N LEU A 287 -44.08 -91.96 -45.76
CA LEU A 287 -45.00 -92.40 -46.80
C LEU A 287 -44.28 -93.03 -48.01
N THR A 288 -43.13 -92.47 -48.38
CA THR A 288 -42.30 -93.00 -49.46
C THR A 288 -41.76 -94.39 -49.08
N CYS A 289 -41.27 -94.55 -47.85
CA CYS A 289 -40.87 -95.86 -47.32
C CYS A 289 -42.01 -96.89 -47.36
N VAL A 290 -43.22 -96.53 -46.93
CA VAL A 290 -44.41 -97.41 -47.00
C VAL A 290 -44.73 -97.80 -48.45
N LYS A 291 -44.65 -96.84 -49.38
CA LYS A 291 -44.85 -97.10 -50.81
C LYS A 291 -43.80 -98.06 -51.37
N GLU A 292 -42.52 -97.90 -51.04
CA GLU A 292 -41.47 -98.85 -51.42
C GLU A 292 -41.76 -100.26 -50.86
N GLN A 293 -42.15 -100.36 -49.58
CA GLN A 293 -42.50 -101.65 -48.95
C GLN A 293 -43.67 -102.36 -49.64
N LEU A 294 -44.68 -101.60 -50.10
CA LEU A 294 -45.80 -102.14 -50.86
C LEU A 294 -45.38 -102.63 -52.25
N ARG A 295 -44.43 -101.94 -52.89
CA ARG A 295 -43.92 -102.30 -54.22
C ARG A 295 -43.11 -103.60 -54.23
N VAL A 296 -42.52 -103.99 -53.11
CA VAL A 296 -41.74 -105.24 -52.96
C VAL A 296 -42.64 -106.43 -52.59
N ARG A 297 -43.90 -106.19 -52.21
CA ARG A 297 -44.87 -107.22 -51.82
C ARG A 297 -45.89 -107.61 -52.90
N ILE A 298 -45.81 -106.98 -54.08
CA ILE A 298 -46.60 -107.32 -55.29
C ILE A 298 -45.64 -107.96 -56.29
#